data_AF-A0A8S4RXT4-F1
#
_entry.id   AF-A0A8S4RXT4-F1
#
_cell.length_a   1.000
_cell.length_b   1.000
_cell.length_c   1.000
_cell.angle_alpha   90.00
_cell.angle_beta   90.00
_cell.angle_gamma   90.00
#
_symmetry.space_group_name_H-M   'P 1'
#
loop_
_entity.id
_entity.type
_entity.pdbx_description
1 polymer ?
#
loop_
_entity_poly.entity_id
_entity_poly.type
_entity_poly.pdbx_seq_one_letter_code
_entity_poly.pdbx_strand_id
1 'polypeptide(L)'
;MSLEKDDEGEPETLEEAGILEADVGARFDQQLTGIDPKLKVDIDPQAHRDLRPEMMFIREELRQAKLQTLAVRRTALKKLLLKDFMQEDCELKNIGHSYAPPDP
;
A
#
# COMPACT_ATOMS: atom_id res chain seq x y z
N MET A 1 -30.76 -20.85 22.08
CA MET A 1 -29.29 -20.84 22.12
C MET A 1 -28.80 -21.63 20.93
N SER A 2 -28.10 -20.99 20.00
CA SER A 2 -27.02 -21.55 19.19
C SER A 2 -26.24 -20.36 18.64
N LEU A 3 -25.05 -20.16 19.19
CA LEU A 3 -24.03 -19.24 18.68
C LEU A 3 -23.30 -20.01 17.57
N GLU A 4 -23.45 -19.59 16.32
CA GLU A 4 -22.46 -19.92 15.29
C GLU A 4 -21.55 -18.71 15.16
N LYS A 5 -20.33 -18.90 15.66
CA LYS A 5 -19.20 -18.00 15.47
C LYS A 5 -18.62 -18.32 14.10
N ASP A 6 -18.81 -17.44 13.13
CA ASP A 6 -17.91 -17.33 11.99
C ASP A 6 -16.65 -16.61 12.49
N ASP A 7 -15.75 -17.39 13.07
CA ASP A 7 -14.37 -17.02 13.33
C ASP A 7 -13.62 -17.25 12.00
N GLU A 8 -13.69 -16.26 11.12
CA GLU A 8 -12.83 -16.18 9.93
C GLU A 8 -11.38 -16.08 10.39
N GLY A 9 -10.74 -17.24 10.50
CA GLY A 9 -9.31 -17.35 10.76
C GLY A 9 -8.50 -16.77 9.61
N GLU A 10 -7.97 -15.56 9.80
CA GLU A 10 -6.64 -15.06 9.44
C GLU A 10 -6.59 -13.55 9.77
N PRO A 11 -5.57 -13.04 10.50
CA PRO A 11 -4.19 -13.05 9.98
C PRO A 11 -3.10 -13.07 11.08
N GLU A 12 -2.65 -14.24 11.54
CA GLU A 12 -1.39 -14.32 12.32
C GLU A 12 -0.15 -14.15 11.42
N THR A 13 -0.30 -14.27 10.09
CA THR A 13 0.80 -14.26 9.11
C THR A 13 1.33 -12.88 8.74
N LEU A 14 0.54 -11.81 8.93
CA LEU A 14 0.94 -10.43 8.58
C LEU A 14 1.84 -9.78 9.63
N GLU A 15 1.59 -10.05 10.92
CA GLU A 15 2.39 -9.50 12.01
C GLU A 15 3.77 -10.18 12.08
N GLU A 16 3.82 -11.50 11.88
CA GLU A 16 5.08 -12.25 11.78
C GLU A 16 5.94 -11.82 10.58
N ALA A 17 5.31 -11.52 9.44
CA ALA A 17 6.01 -10.98 8.27
C ALA A 17 6.60 -9.59 8.55
N GLY A 18 5.89 -8.73 9.30
CA GLY A 18 6.40 -7.41 9.70
C GLY A 18 7.57 -7.46 10.68
N ILE A 19 7.57 -8.44 11.60
CA ILE A 19 8.69 -8.69 12.51
C ILE A 19 9.93 -9.17 11.73
N LEU A 20 9.74 -10.08 10.76
CA LEU A 20 10.80 -10.54 9.87
C LEU A 20 11.37 -9.41 9.00
N GLU A 21 10.53 -8.52 8.49
CA GLU A 21 10.97 -7.36 7.70
C GLU A 21 11.84 -6.40 8.53
N ALA A 22 11.43 -6.11 9.77
CA ALA A 22 12.18 -5.26 10.68
C ALA A 22 13.55 -5.85 11.04
N ASP A 23 13.62 -7.15 11.33
CA ASP A 23 14.87 -7.84 11.66
C ASP A 23 15.83 -7.94 10.47
N VAL A 24 15.30 -8.14 9.26
CA VAL A 24 16.09 -8.10 8.02
C VAL A 24 16.62 -6.68 7.77
N GLY A 25 15.79 -5.65 7.96
CA GLY A 25 16.19 -4.25 7.83
C GLY A 25 17.32 -3.87 8.78
N ALA A 26 17.21 -4.23 10.06
CA ALA A 26 18.22 -3.92 11.08
C ALA A 26 19.59 -4.58 10.77
N ARG A 27 19.58 -5.84 10.30
CA ARG A 27 20.81 -6.53 9.86
C ARG A 27 21.43 -5.88 8.63
N PHE A 28 20.61 -5.40 7.71
CA PHE A 28 21.07 -4.73 6.51
C PHE A 28 21.76 -3.40 6.86
N ASP A 29 21.14 -2.59 7.69
CA ASP A 29 21.71 -1.32 8.16
C ASP A 29 23.04 -1.53 8.91
N GLN A 30 23.10 -2.57 9.75
CA GLN A 30 24.33 -2.94 10.44
C GLN A 30 25.45 -3.32 9.46
N GLN A 31 25.14 -4.02 8.37
CA GLN A 31 26.12 -4.33 7.32
C GLN A 31 26.56 -3.08 6.56
N LEU A 32 25.66 -2.12 6.34
CA LEU A 32 25.98 -0.84 5.68
C LEU A 32 26.90 0.03 6.52
N THR A 33 26.85 -0.03 7.87
CA THR A 33 27.75 0.74 8.73
C THR A 33 29.23 0.38 8.59
N GLY A 34 29.55 -0.82 8.07
CA GLY A 34 30.92 -1.26 7.81
C GLY A 34 31.49 -0.83 6.45
N ILE A 35 30.68 -0.21 5.60
CA ILE A 35 31.10 0.20 4.25
C ILE A 35 31.81 1.55 4.35
N ASP A 36 33.01 1.66 3.77
CA ASP A 36 33.74 2.93 3.71
C ASP A 36 32.88 3.98 2.97
N PRO A 37 32.55 5.13 3.60
CA PRO A 37 31.78 6.18 2.94
C PRO A 37 32.51 6.79 1.72
N LYS A 38 33.80 6.50 1.53
CA LYS A 38 34.59 6.90 0.36
C LYS A 38 34.64 5.83 -0.73
N LEU A 39 33.97 4.68 -0.55
CA LEU A 39 33.90 3.63 -1.55
C LEU A 39 33.22 4.19 -2.81
N LYS A 40 34.01 4.39 -3.86
CA LYS A 40 33.48 4.72 -5.19
C LYS A 40 33.03 3.42 -5.84
N VAL A 41 31.71 3.22 -5.89
CA VAL A 41 31.14 2.17 -6.73
C VAL A 41 31.47 2.52 -8.18
N ASP A 42 32.36 1.75 -8.79
CA ASP A 42 32.65 1.86 -10.22
C ASP A 42 31.47 1.23 -10.98
N ILE A 43 30.43 2.03 -11.18
CA ILE A 43 29.26 1.63 -11.94
C ILE A 43 29.63 1.81 -13.41
N ASP A 44 30.03 0.72 -14.07
CA ASP A 44 30.16 0.72 -15.52
C ASP A 44 28.77 0.97 -16.14
N PRO A 45 28.54 2.13 -16.79
CA PRO A 45 27.25 2.41 -17.39
C PRO A 45 26.88 1.39 -18.48
N GLN A 46 27.84 0.71 -19.09
CA GLN A 46 27.60 -0.24 -20.19
C GLN A 46 27.43 -1.69 -19.75
N ALA A 47 27.77 -2.05 -18.51
CA ALA A 47 27.74 -3.43 -18.02
C ALA A 47 26.38 -4.14 -18.17
N HIS A 48 25.28 -3.39 -18.15
CA HIS A 48 23.92 -3.92 -18.27
C HIS A 48 23.21 -3.51 -19.55
N ARG A 49 23.95 -3.10 -20.59
CA ARG A 49 23.37 -2.58 -21.84
C ARG A 49 22.30 -3.51 -22.43
N ASP A 50 22.56 -4.81 -22.41
CA ASP A 50 21.67 -5.82 -23.00
C ASP A 50 20.42 -6.07 -22.14
N LEU A 51 20.51 -5.85 -20.84
CA LEU A 51 19.41 -5.99 -19.87
C LEU A 51 18.56 -4.71 -19.74
N ARG A 52 19.00 -3.57 -20.30
CA ARG A 52 18.26 -2.30 -20.20
C ARG A 52 16.83 -2.38 -20.77
N PRO A 53 16.58 -3.01 -21.93
CA PRO A 53 15.22 -3.13 -22.47
C PRO A 53 14.30 -3.93 -21.54
N GLU A 54 14.79 -5.03 -20.97
CA GLU A 54 14.04 -5.87 -20.03
C GLU A 54 13.77 -5.14 -18.73
N MET A 55 14.76 -4.44 -18.17
CA MET A 55 14.56 -3.59 -16.99
C MET A 55 13.54 -2.47 -17.24
N MET A 56 13.52 -1.87 -18.45
CA MET A 56 12.55 -0.85 -18.82
C MET A 56 11.13 -1.43 -18.91
N PHE A 57 11.00 -2.64 -19.47
CA PHE A 57 9.73 -3.37 -19.52
C PHE A 57 9.19 -3.67 -18.12
N ILE A 58 10.01 -4.26 -17.24
CA ILE A 58 9.63 -4.58 -15.85
C ILE A 58 9.20 -3.32 -15.09
N ARG A 59 9.88 -2.19 -15.30
CA ARG A 59 9.50 -0.91 -14.68
C ARG A 59 8.14 -0.41 -15.14
N GLU A 60 7.83 -0.54 -16.43
CA GLU A 60 6.54 -0.12 -16.98
C GLU A 60 5.42 -1.05 -16.51
N GLU A 61 5.66 -2.36 -16.49
CA GLU A 61 4.72 -3.34 -15.94
C GLU A 61 4.41 -3.07 -14.45
N LEU A 62 5.44 -2.80 -13.64
CA LEU A 62 5.28 -2.42 -12.24
C LEU A 62 4.50 -1.10 -12.10
N ARG A 63 4.74 -0.12 -12.98
CA ARG A 63 4.00 1.15 -12.99
C ARG A 63 2.52 0.92 -13.26
N GLN A 64 2.18 0.07 -14.23
CA GLN A 64 0.81 -0.28 -14.57
C GLN A 64 0.12 -1.02 -13.43
N ALA A 65 0.77 -2.02 -12.83
CA ALA A 65 0.24 -2.76 -11.69
C ALA A 65 -0.05 -1.85 -10.49
N LYS A 66 0.84 -0.88 -10.20
CA LYS A 66 0.62 0.14 -9.17
C LYS A 66 -0.60 1.01 -9.47
N LEU A 67 -0.76 1.46 -10.72
CA LEU A 67 -1.92 2.27 -11.13
C LEU A 67 -3.23 1.50 -11.01
N GLN A 68 -3.26 0.23 -11.42
CA GLN A 68 -4.43 -0.64 -11.29
C GLN A 68 -4.80 -0.85 -9.82
N THR A 69 -3.82 -1.18 -8.98
CA THR A 69 -4.02 -1.36 -7.54
C THR A 69 -4.55 -0.08 -6.89
N LEU A 70 -3.98 1.07 -7.24
CA LEU A 70 -4.42 2.38 -6.75
C LEU A 70 -5.87 2.69 -7.19
N ALA A 71 -6.24 2.36 -8.44
CA ALA A 71 -7.60 2.54 -8.94
C ALA A 71 -8.62 1.67 -8.18
N VAL A 72 -8.29 0.41 -7.90
CA VAL A 72 -9.12 -0.50 -7.08
C VAL A 72 -9.28 0.05 -5.66
N ARG A 73 -8.18 0.44 -5.01
CA ARG A 73 -8.21 1.02 -3.66
C ARG A 73 -9.05 2.30 -3.60
N ARG A 74 -8.90 3.21 -4.56
CA ARG A 74 -9.72 4.43 -4.67
C ARG A 74 -11.21 4.11 -4.80
N THR A 75 -11.54 3.09 -5.59
CA THR A 75 -12.94 2.67 -5.79
C THR A 75 -13.52 2.07 -4.52
N ALA A 76 -12.77 1.22 -3.82
CA ALA A 76 -13.19 0.66 -2.53
C ALA A 76 -13.41 1.76 -1.49
N LEU A 77 -12.46 2.69 -1.36
CA LEU A 77 -12.57 3.82 -0.44
C LEU A 77 -13.78 4.70 -0.76
N LYS A 78 -14.05 5.00 -2.04
CA LYS A 78 -15.23 5.76 -2.46
C LYS A 78 -16.53 5.08 -2.03
N LYS A 79 -16.61 3.74 -2.12
CA LYS A 79 -17.79 2.98 -1.68
C LYS A 79 -18.02 3.07 -0.17
N LEU A 80 -16.94 2.95 0.61
CA LEU A 80 -17.00 3.10 2.07
C LEU A 80 -17.46 4.51 2.45
N LEU A 81 -16.79 5.54 1.93
CA LEU A 81 -17.15 6.93 2.20
C LEU A 81 -18.59 7.27 1.79
N LEU A 82 -19.07 6.73 0.66
CA LEU A 82 -20.45 6.94 0.24
C LEU A 82 -21.44 6.29 1.21
N LYS A 83 -21.14 5.08 1.70
CA LYS A 83 -21.98 4.39 2.69
C LYS A 83 -22.04 5.20 4.00
N ASP A 84 -20.88 5.64 4.48
CA ASP A 84 -20.77 6.44 5.70
C ASP A 84 -21.53 7.77 5.56
N PHE A 85 -21.35 8.46 4.42
CA PHE A 85 -22.06 9.68 4.10
C PHE A 85 -23.58 9.49 4.07
N MET A 86 -24.08 8.41 3.45
CA MET A 86 -25.52 8.14 3.41
C MET A 86 -26.08 7.87 4.80
N GLN A 87 -25.34 7.17 5.65
CA GLN A 87 -25.75 6.92 7.02
C GLN A 87 -25.80 8.23 7.82
N GLU A 88 -24.75 9.05 7.74
CA GLU A 88 -24.69 10.33 8.43
C GLU A 88 -25.77 11.31 7.91
N ASP A 89 -26.06 11.33 6.60
CA ASP A 89 -27.15 12.12 6.03
C ASP A 89 -28.52 11.70 6.57
N CYS A 90 -28.76 10.39 6.77
CA CYS A 90 -29.97 9.91 7.44
C CYS A 90 -30.03 10.37 8.90
N GLU A 91 -28.92 10.31 9.63
CA GLU A 91 -28.84 10.75 11.03
C GLU A 91 -29.07 12.27 11.16
N LEU A 92 -28.47 13.08 10.27
CA LEU A 92 -28.67 14.53 10.20
C LEU A 92 -30.12 14.88 9.90
N LYS A 93 -30.75 14.19 8.95
CA LYS A 93 -32.17 14.41 8.62
C LYS A 93 -33.08 14.10 9.81
N ASN A 94 -32.75 13.09 10.62
CA ASN A 94 -33.53 12.76 11.83
C ASN A 94 -33.53 13.91 12.85
N ILE A 95 -32.49 14.73 12.89
CA ILE A 95 -32.39 15.91 13.75
C ILE A 95 -32.74 17.23 13.03
N GLY A 96 -33.28 17.15 11.81
CA GLY A 96 -33.72 18.32 11.04
C GLY A 96 -32.59 19.11 10.35
N HIS A 97 -31.40 18.51 10.23
CA HIS A 97 -30.24 19.10 9.56
C HIS A 97 -29.94 18.41 8.22
N SER A 98 -29.14 19.06 7.38
CA SER A 98 -28.64 18.50 6.11
C SER A 98 -27.31 19.14 5.74
N TYR A 99 -26.52 18.44 4.92
CA TYR A 99 -25.30 19.02 4.36
C TYR A 99 -25.60 20.23 3.47
N ALA A 100 -24.67 21.18 3.47
CA ALA A 100 -24.70 22.29 2.53
C ALA A 100 -24.44 21.76 1.10
N PRO A 101 -25.10 22.32 0.07
CA PRO A 101 -24.76 22.01 -1.30
C PRO A 101 -23.31 22.44 -1.59
N PRO A 102 -22.59 21.73 -2.48
CA PRO A 102 -21.25 22.12 -2.87
C PRO A 102 -21.27 23.50 -3.53
N ASP A 103 -20.30 24.35 -3.19
CA ASP A 103 -20.12 25.65 -3.82
C ASP A 103 -19.83 25.51 -5.33
N PRO A 104 -20.35 26.43 -6.18
CA PRO A 104 -20.18 26.40 -7.63
C PRO A 104 -18.74 26.68 -8.10
#